data_AF-A0AAD3MT20-F1
#
_entry.id   AF-A0AAD3MT20-F1
#
_cell.length_a   1.000
_cell.length_b   1.000
_cell.length_c   1.000
_cell.angle_alpha   90.00
_cell.angle_beta   90.00
_cell.angle_gamma   90.00
#
_symmetry.space_group_name_H-M   'P 1'
#
loop_
_entity.id
_entity.type
_entity.pdbx_description
1 polymer ?
#
loop_
_entity_poly.entity_id
_entity_poly.type
_entity_poly.pdbx_seq_one_letter_code
_entity_poly.pdbx_strand_id
1 'polypeptide(L)'
;VQWLCDNYEGAEGVSLPRCTLYYHYLLHCQEQKLEPVNAASFGKLIRSVFMGLRTRRLGTRGNSKYHYYGLRIKSGSPLLRLMDEQQHMAMRQQPFSQKNRIKPVQKTQGITNGMSGGTGQQQATALCDISAQVQQYQQFLEASRPLPDFVDMDLQDRTLPDGILLEHLKAFQTLYREHCEAILDVMVNLQFTLVETLWKSFWRFSQSNDTESLNLHNESEKRLPKSCLVVLCKFEPVLHWTRECDNLLYQTLVEILIPDVLRPIPSALTQAIRNFAKSLENWLTGAMMNIPEEMVRTKVVCVGSFSQTLRRYTSLNHLAQAARAVLQNSAQINQMLSDLNRVDFTNVQEQASWVCQCEDRVVQRLEQDFKMTLQQQNSLEQWATWLDGVVSQVLKPYEHNPAALPKAAKVFLLNWSFYSSMVIRDLTLRSAASFGSFHLIRLLYDEYMYYLIEHRVAQAKGETPIAVMGEFASTVKSRTSPDLDK
;
A
#
# COMPACT_ATOMS: atom_id res chain seq x y z
N VAL A 1 -25.85 16.46 -29.69
CA VAL A 1 -27.18 15.81 -29.61
C VAL A 1 -27.23 14.59 -30.49
N GLN A 2 -27.00 14.71 -31.80
CA GLN A 2 -27.06 13.59 -32.76
C GLN A 2 -26.36 12.31 -32.26
N TRP A 3 -25.09 12.39 -31.85
CA TRP A 3 -24.35 11.26 -31.27
C TRP A 3 -25.06 10.52 -30.11
N LEU A 4 -25.81 11.21 -29.25
CA LEU A 4 -26.61 10.56 -28.20
C LEU A 4 -27.76 9.77 -28.83
N CYS A 5 -28.46 10.33 -29.81
CA CYS A 5 -29.54 9.68 -30.54
C CYS A 5 -29.04 8.50 -31.39
N ASP A 6 -27.82 8.56 -31.92
CA ASP A 6 -27.24 7.49 -32.75
C ASP A 6 -26.82 6.28 -31.91
N ASN A 7 -26.37 6.52 -30.67
CA ASN A 7 -25.76 5.49 -29.82
C ASN A 7 -26.65 4.97 -28.68
N TYR A 8 -27.66 5.73 -28.26
CA TYR A 8 -28.51 5.39 -27.12
C TYR A 8 -30.00 5.51 -27.45
N GLU A 9 -30.81 4.75 -26.70
CA GLU A 9 -32.26 4.79 -26.81
C GLU A 9 -32.94 4.58 -25.45
N GLY A 10 -34.16 5.10 -25.35
CA GLY A 10 -35.03 4.83 -24.21
C GLY A 10 -35.48 3.39 -24.22
N ALA A 11 -35.39 2.70 -23.08
CA ALA A 11 -35.82 1.31 -22.95
C ALA A 11 -36.26 1.02 -21.51
N GLU A 12 -37.40 0.34 -21.36
CA GLU A 12 -37.94 -0.03 -20.05
C GLU A 12 -37.18 -1.20 -19.40
N GLY A 13 -37.29 -1.33 -18.07
CA GLY A 13 -36.64 -2.39 -17.28
C GLY A 13 -35.12 -2.25 -17.10
N VAL A 14 -34.42 -1.55 -18.00
CA VAL A 14 -32.95 -1.47 -18.06
C VAL A 14 -32.37 -0.19 -17.47
N SER A 15 -31.07 -0.22 -17.15
CA SER A 15 -30.33 0.95 -16.66
C SER A 15 -28.88 0.95 -17.09
N LEU A 16 -28.35 2.14 -17.35
CA LEU A 16 -26.96 2.37 -17.74
C LEU A 16 -26.21 3.14 -16.63
N PRO A 17 -24.98 2.71 -16.23
CA PRO A 17 -24.16 3.47 -15.30
C PRO A 17 -23.81 4.86 -15.84
N ARG A 18 -23.95 5.92 -15.02
CA ARG A 18 -23.65 7.29 -15.45
C ARG A 18 -22.20 7.50 -15.83
N CYS A 19 -21.29 6.79 -15.15
CA CYS A 19 -19.85 6.84 -15.42
C CYS A 19 -19.52 6.29 -16.81
N THR A 20 -20.08 5.14 -17.20
CA THR A 20 -19.87 4.53 -18.52
C THR A 20 -20.37 5.43 -19.64
N LEU A 21 -21.60 5.96 -19.51
CA LEU A 21 -22.14 6.90 -20.49
C LEU A 21 -21.28 8.17 -20.64
N TYR A 22 -20.85 8.75 -19.52
CA TYR A 22 -20.04 9.96 -19.55
C TYR A 22 -18.63 9.69 -20.10
N TYR A 23 -18.06 8.52 -19.83
CA TYR A 23 -16.80 8.07 -20.42
C TYR A 23 -16.90 7.94 -21.95
N HIS A 24 -17.97 7.31 -22.47
CA HIS A 24 -18.21 7.24 -23.91
C HIS A 24 -18.37 8.64 -24.56
N TYR A 25 -18.95 9.60 -23.82
CA TYR A 25 -19.03 11.00 -24.27
C TYR A 25 -17.66 11.69 -24.30
N LEU A 26 -16.78 11.43 -23.32
CA LEU A 26 -15.42 11.96 -23.31
C LEU A 26 -14.58 11.43 -24.49
N LEU A 27 -14.68 10.14 -24.80
CA LEU A 27 -14.04 9.55 -25.99
C LEU A 27 -14.52 10.21 -27.28
N HIS A 28 -15.84 10.36 -27.45
CA HIS A 28 -16.40 11.06 -28.61
C HIS A 28 -15.93 12.52 -28.71
N CYS A 29 -15.84 13.23 -27.59
CA CYS A 29 -15.28 14.58 -27.54
C CYS A 29 -13.80 14.61 -27.98
N GLN A 30 -12.99 13.65 -27.53
CA GLN A 30 -11.58 13.53 -27.92
C GLN A 30 -11.42 13.24 -29.43
N GLU A 31 -12.17 12.28 -29.97
CA GLU A 31 -12.17 11.93 -31.40
C GLU A 31 -12.58 13.12 -32.30
N GLN A 32 -13.61 13.86 -31.89
CA GLN A 32 -14.13 15.00 -32.64
C GLN A 32 -13.44 16.34 -32.29
N LYS A 33 -12.41 16.33 -31.43
CA LYS A 33 -11.69 17.52 -30.94
C LYS A 33 -12.63 18.60 -30.35
N LEU A 34 -13.65 18.16 -29.63
CA LEU A 34 -14.63 19.01 -28.94
C LEU A 34 -14.30 19.11 -27.45
N GLU A 35 -14.33 20.32 -26.91
CA GLU A 35 -14.22 20.54 -25.46
C GLU A 35 -15.40 19.89 -24.70
N PRO A 36 -15.15 18.95 -23.78
CA PRO A 36 -16.21 18.23 -23.10
C PRO A 36 -16.86 19.09 -22.01
N VAL A 37 -18.20 19.12 -22.00
CA VAL A 37 -18.92 19.74 -20.87
C VAL A 37 -18.84 18.85 -19.63
N ASN A 38 -18.83 19.47 -18.45
CA ASN A 38 -18.80 18.74 -17.18
C ASN A 38 -20.00 17.79 -17.00
N ALA A 39 -19.85 16.78 -16.15
CA ALA A 39 -20.87 15.74 -15.92
C ALA A 39 -22.25 16.28 -15.47
N ALA A 40 -22.32 17.45 -14.81
CA ALA A 40 -23.58 18.06 -14.41
C ALA A 40 -24.28 18.74 -15.61
N SER A 41 -23.54 19.46 -16.45
CA SER A 41 -24.03 20.03 -17.72
C SER A 41 -24.44 18.93 -18.70
N PHE A 42 -23.62 17.89 -18.86
CA PHE A 42 -23.97 16.69 -19.63
C PHE A 42 -25.23 16.02 -19.07
N GLY A 43 -25.36 15.96 -17.73
CA GLY A 43 -26.52 15.46 -17.03
C GLY A 43 -27.82 16.26 -17.25
N LYS A 44 -27.72 17.52 -17.69
CA LYS A 44 -28.86 18.31 -18.20
C LYS A 44 -29.14 17.98 -19.67
N LEU A 45 -28.09 17.98 -20.51
CA LEU A 45 -28.17 17.67 -21.94
C LEU A 45 -28.84 16.31 -22.24
N ILE A 46 -28.44 15.25 -21.53
CA ILE A 46 -29.06 13.93 -21.70
C ILE A 46 -30.55 13.94 -21.34
N ARG A 47 -30.98 14.75 -20.36
CA ARG A 47 -32.39 14.83 -19.93
C ARG A 47 -33.26 15.65 -20.86
N SER A 48 -32.69 16.55 -21.67
CA SER A 48 -33.39 17.20 -22.77
C SER A 48 -33.45 16.32 -24.04
N VAL A 49 -32.58 15.32 -24.18
CA VAL A 49 -32.60 14.37 -25.32
C VAL A 49 -33.48 13.15 -25.03
N PHE A 50 -33.38 12.58 -23.83
CA PHE A 50 -34.18 11.42 -23.41
C PHE A 50 -35.12 11.82 -22.26
N MET A 51 -36.40 11.98 -22.60
CA MET A 51 -37.44 12.28 -21.62
C MET A 51 -37.71 11.08 -20.70
N GLY A 52 -38.19 11.33 -19.48
CA GLY A 52 -38.59 10.27 -18.53
C GLY A 52 -37.46 9.54 -17.79
N LEU A 53 -36.19 9.82 -18.07
CA LEU A 53 -35.05 9.14 -17.42
C LEU A 53 -35.08 9.25 -15.90
N ARG A 54 -35.18 8.12 -15.20
CA ARG A 54 -35.22 8.08 -13.73
C ARG A 54 -33.80 7.93 -13.15
N THR A 55 -33.58 8.46 -11.95
CA THR A 55 -32.33 8.23 -11.20
C THR A 55 -32.49 6.96 -10.37
N ARG A 56 -31.59 5.98 -10.54
CA ARG A 56 -31.43 4.88 -9.59
C ARG A 56 -29.99 4.87 -9.06
N ARG A 57 -29.80 4.29 -7.88
CA ARG A 57 -28.50 4.03 -7.29
C ARG A 57 -28.38 2.51 -7.06
N LEU A 58 -27.50 1.84 -7.79
CA LEU A 58 -27.43 0.37 -7.87
C LEU A 58 -26.05 -0.12 -7.43
N GLY A 59 -26.00 -1.31 -6.85
CA GLY A 59 -24.81 -1.90 -6.23
C GLY A 59 -24.94 -2.02 -4.71
N THR A 60 -24.17 -2.94 -4.13
CA THR A 60 -24.15 -3.33 -2.72
C THR A 60 -23.81 -2.16 -1.76
N ARG A 61 -23.99 -2.37 -0.45
CA ARG A 61 -23.89 -1.31 0.58
C ARG A 61 -22.52 -0.61 0.50
N GLY A 62 -22.56 0.70 0.26
CA GLY A 62 -21.38 1.55 0.05
C GLY A 62 -20.92 1.65 -1.41
N ASN A 63 -21.02 0.56 -2.17
CA ASN A 63 -20.62 0.45 -3.59
C ASN A 63 -21.47 1.29 -4.53
N SER A 64 -22.72 1.57 -4.12
CA SER A 64 -23.80 1.87 -5.03
C SER A 64 -23.51 3.09 -5.91
N LYS A 65 -23.47 2.89 -7.23
CA LYS A 65 -23.21 3.90 -8.27
C LYS A 65 -24.52 4.49 -8.79
N TYR A 66 -24.48 5.67 -9.41
CA TYR A 66 -25.66 6.28 -10.03
C TYR A 66 -25.86 5.76 -11.46
N HIS A 67 -27.11 5.47 -11.79
CA HIS A 67 -27.54 4.99 -13.11
C HIS A 67 -28.61 5.94 -13.71
N TYR A 68 -28.69 5.95 -15.03
CA TYR A 68 -29.90 6.36 -15.75
C TYR A 68 -30.76 5.12 -15.96
N TYR A 69 -31.93 5.07 -15.33
CA TYR A 69 -32.93 4.03 -15.54
C TYR A 69 -33.90 4.48 -16.63
N GLY A 70 -34.21 3.57 -17.57
CA GLY A 70 -34.93 3.91 -18.79
C GLY A 70 -34.04 4.13 -20.02
N LEU A 71 -32.77 3.70 -20.01
CA LEU A 71 -31.79 3.97 -21.08
C LEU A 71 -30.90 2.75 -21.35
N ARG A 72 -30.61 2.47 -22.62
CA ARG A 72 -29.60 1.49 -23.07
C ARG A 72 -28.78 1.99 -24.27
N ILE A 73 -27.68 1.30 -24.55
CA ILE A 73 -26.93 1.43 -25.81
C ILE A 73 -27.78 0.77 -26.92
N LYS A 74 -27.80 1.36 -28.12
CA LYS A 74 -28.48 0.82 -29.31
C LYS A 74 -27.78 -0.43 -29.83
N SER A 75 -28.54 -1.42 -30.30
CA SER A 75 -28.02 -2.72 -30.77
C SER A 75 -27.00 -2.64 -31.93
N GLY A 76 -27.00 -1.53 -32.70
CA GLY A 76 -26.03 -1.27 -33.77
C GLY A 76 -24.89 -0.31 -33.42
N SER A 77 -24.78 0.13 -32.16
CA SER A 77 -23.74 1.07 -31.74
C SER A 77 -22.40 0.36 -31.52
N PRO A 78 -21.26 0.94 -31.98
CA PRO A 78 -19.92 0.40 -31.69
C PRO A 78 -19.61 0.40 -30.19
N LEU A 79 -20.30 1.19 -29.38
CA LEU A 79 -20.10 1.30 -27.93
C LEU A 79 -20.48 0.03 -27.15
N LEU A 80 -21.17 -0.94 -27.77
CA LEU A 80 -21.44 -2.24 -27.15
C LEU A 80 -20.13 -2.99 -26.83
N ARG A 81 -19.15 -2.96 -27.74
CA ARG A 81 -17.85 -3.63 -27.56
C ARG A 81 -17.07 -3.08 -26.36
N LEU A 82 -17.19 -1.78 -26.10
CA LEU A 82 -16.56 -1.11 -24.97
C LEU A 82 -17.24 -1.40 -23.61
N MET A 83 -18.48 -1.91 -23.62
CA MET A 83 -19.21 -2.20 -22.38
C MET A 83 -18.82 -3.55 -21.77
N ASP A 84 -18.53 -4.56 -22.60
CA ASP A 84 -18.11 -5.89 -22.13
C ASP A 84 -16.76 -5.82 -21.40
N GLU A 85 -15.78 -5.09 -21.96
CA GLU A 85 -14.47 -4.83 -21.33
C GLU A 85 -14.61 -4.17 -19.94
N GLN A 86 -15.60 -3.29 -19.74
CA GLN A 86 -15.87 -2.68 -18.42
C GLN A 86 -16.60 -3.63 -17.45
N GLN A 87 -17.47 -4.52 -17.91
CA GLN A 87 -18.20 -5.42 -17.01
C GLN A 87 -17.29 -6.47 -16.37
N HIS A 88 -16.26 -6.94 -17.08
CA HIS A 88 -15.24 -7.84 -16.52
C HIS A 88 -14.47 -7.22 -15.33
N MET A 89 -14.34 -5.89 -15.26
CA MET A 89 -13.73 -5.20 -14.11
C MET A 89 -14.70 -4.92 -12.94
N ALA A 90 -16.01 -4.97 -13.16
CA ALA A 90 -17.00 -4.50 -12.18
C ALA A 90 -17.36 -5.51 -11.07
N MET A 91 -17.09 -6.81 -11.26
CA MET A 91 -17.44 -7.87 -10.31
C MET A 91 -16.65 -7.86 -8.98
N ARG A 92 -15.55 -7.10 -8.86
CA ARG A 92 -14.47 -7.42 -7.88
C ARG A 92 -14.28 -6.47 -6.69
N GLN A 93 -15.17 -5.50 -6.40
CA GLN A 93 -14.96 -4.54 -5.29
C GLN A 93 -16.21 -4.23 -4.47
N GLN A 94 -16.03 -3.88 -3.18
CA GLN A 94 -17.01 -3.49 -2.14
C GLN A 94 -16.37 -2.37 -1.26
N PRO A 95 -17.09 -1.33 -0.74
CA PRO A 95 -16.41 -0.19 -0.08
C PRO A 95 -17.19 0.55 1.06
N PHE A 96 -16.49 1.41 1.80
CA PHE A 96 -16.97 2.59 2.55
C PHE A 96 -15.76 3.55 2.61
N SER A 97 -15.72 4.77 2.04
CA SER A 97 -16.43 6.04 2.31
C SER A 97 -16.03 6.76 3.62
N GLN A 98 -15.42 7.95 3.52
CA GLN A 98 -15.70 9.14 4.35
C GLN A 98 -15.05 10.42 3.75
N LYS A 99 -15.28 11.61 4.36
CA LYS A 99 -15.18 12.93 3.72
C LYS A 99 -14.57 14.04 4.62
N ASN A 100 -14.15 15.13 3.94
CA ASN A 100 -13.93 16.53 4.40
C ASN A 100 -12.57 16.84 5.08
N ARG A 101 -11.99 18.06 5.11
CA ARG A 101 -12.03 19.40 4.43
C ARG A 101 -11.37 20.36 5.47
N ILE A 102 -10.47 21.32 5.18
CA ILE A 102 -10.73 22.77 4.94
C ILE A 102 -9.41 23.59 4.76
N LYS A 103 -9.36 24.40 3.69
CA LYS A 103 -8.74 25.74 3.40
C LYS A 103 -7.48 26.30 4.10
N PRO A 104 -6.74 27.16 3.36
CA PRO A 104 -6.23 28.47 3.86
C PRO A 104 -6.70 29.70 3.03
N VAL A 105 -6.08 30.88 3.25
CA VAL A 105 -6.57 32.27 2.99
C VAL A 105 -5.71 33.07 2.00
N GLN A 106 -6.25 34.17 1.42
CA GLN A 106 -5.60 35.06 0.42
C GLN A 106 -5.63 36.57 0.79
N LYS A 107 -4.92 37.37 -0.03
CA LYS A 107 -4.76 38.84 -0.05
C LYS A 107 -4.62 39.28 -1.54
N THR A 108 -5.03 40.46 -2.05
CA THR A 108 -5.68 41.65 -1.44
C THR A 108 -6.67 42.31 -2.45
N GLN A 109 -6.96 43.61 -2.27
CA GLN A 109 -7.85 44.54 -3.02
C GLN A 109 -7.46 44.81 -4.50
N GLY A 110 -8.36 45.30 -5.38
CA GLY A 110 -9.80 45.54 -5.20
C GLY A 110 -10.54 46.29 -6.34
N ILE A 111 -11.83 46.57 -6.06
CA ILE A 111 -12.79 47.53 -6.70
C ILE A 111 -13.26 47.31 -8.17
N THR A 112 -14.42 46.65 -8.37
CA THR A 112 -15.70 47.25 -8.89
C THR A 112 -16.78 46.18 -9.19
N ASN A 113 -18.05 46.61 -9.22
CA ASN A 113 -19.31 45.85 -9.25
C ASN A 113 -19.46 44.71 -10.31
N GLY A 114 -20.17 43.63 -9.96
CA GLY A 114 -20.76 42.73 -10.98
C GLY A 114 -21.15 41.31 -10.53
N MET A 115 -22.39 41.13 -10.08
CA MET A 115 -23.08 39.84 -9.80
C MET A 115 -22.76 38.67 -10.76
N SER A 116 -22.07 37.59 -10.32
CA SER A 116 -22.23 36.20 -10.82
C SER A 116 -21.27 35.15 -10.21
N GLY A 117 -21.62 33.86 -10.33
CA GLY A 117 -20.62 32.83 -10.71
C GLY A 117 -19.80 32.11 -9.63
N GLY A 118 -20.41 31.39 -8.68
CA GLY A 118 -19.68 30.45 -7.81
C GLY A 118 -19.15 29.21 -8.54
N THR A 119 -17.88 29.22 -8.95
CA THR A 119 -17.20 28.09 -9.62
C THR A 119 -16.76 26.99 -8.64
N GLY A 120 -17.50 25.88 -8.63
CA GLY A 120 -17.10 24.66 -7.91
C GLY A 120 -16.23 23.74 -8.75
N GLN A 121 -14.96 23.56 -8.36
CA GLN A 121 -14.01 22.64 -9.00
C GLN A 121 -14.52 21.19 -8.99
N GLN A 122 -14.28 20.49 -10.10
CA GLN A 122 -14.54 19.06 -10.23
C GLN A 122 -13.30 18.27 -9.79
N GLN A 123 -13.52 17.18 -9.04
CA GLN A 123 -12.56 16.08 -8.95
C GLN A 123 -13.17 14.86 -9.63
N ALA A 124 -12.58 14.47 -10.75
CA ALA A 124 -12.86 13.21 -11.43
C ALA A 124 -11.80 12.17 -11.05
N THR A 125 -12.23 10.93 -10.88
CA THR A 125 -11.35 9.79 -10.60
C THR A 125 -10.72 9.31 -11.91
N ALA A 126 -9.62 9.95 -12.30
CA ALA A 126 -8.58 9.26 -13.05
C ALA A 126 -7.69 8.49 -12.06
N LEU A 127 -7.01 7.44 -12.52
CA LEU A 127 -5.74 7.07 -11.91
C LEU A 127 -4.84 8.29 -12.10
N CYS A 128 -4.56 9.02 -11.02
CA CYS A 128 -3.66 10.17 -11.08
C CYS A 128 -2.28 9.59 -11.36
N ASP A 129 -1.83 9.70 -12.61
CA ASP A 129 -0.48 9.37 -12.99
C ASP A 129 0.45 10.36 -12.30
N ILE A 130 0.96 9.92 -11.15
CA ILE A 130 1.72 10.75 -10.23
C ILE A 130 3.13 11.02 -10.75
N SER A 131 3.57 10.30 -11.80
CA SER A 131 4.83 10.53 -12.52
C SER A 131 4.92 11.97 -13.06
N ALA A 132 3.82 12.52 -13.57
CA ALA A 132 3.71 13.90 -14.03
C ALA A 132 3.89 14.96 -12.92
N GLN A 133 3.91 14.53 -11.65
CA GLN A 133 4.09 15.39 -10.47
C GLN A 133 5.34 15.01 -9.65
N VAL A 134 6.26 14.19 -10.16
CA VAL A 134 7.45 13.70 -9.45
C VAL A 134 8.24 14.81 -8.78
N GLN A 135 8.46 15.94 -9.47
CA GLN A 135 9.18 17.10 -8.92
C GLN A 135 8.55 17.65 -7.63
N GLN A 136 7.22 17.57 -7.48
CA GLN A 136 6.52 17.96 -6.25
C GLN A 136 6.75 16.95 -5.12
N TYR A 137 6.88 15.67 -5.44
CA TYR A 137 6.98 14.57 -4.49
C TYR A 137 8.41 14.19 -4.10
N GLN A 138 9.43 14.54 -4.90
CA GLN A 138 10.85 14.26 -4.62
C GLN A 138 11.29 14.66 -3.21
N GLN A 139 10.79 15.77 -2.67
CA GLN A 139 11.09 16.21 -1.30
C GLN A 139 10.66 15.24 -0.18
N PHE A 140 9.79 14.26 -0.48
CA PHE A 140 9.30 13.24 0.44
C PHE A 140 9.99 11.87 0.23
N LEU A 141 10.87 11.75 -0.76
CA LEU A 141 11.54 10.50 -1.16
C LEU A 141 13.04 10.57 -0.83
N GLU A 142 13.68 9.44 -0.56
CA GLU A 142 15.14 9.32 -0.52
C GLU A 142 15.74 8.98 -1.90
N ALA A 143 15.42 9.81 -2.90
CA ALA A 143 15.74 9.58 -4.31
C ALA A 143 17.24 9.39 -4.65
N SER A 144 18.15 9.69 -3.73
CA SER A 144 19.61 9.53 -3.89
C SER A 144 20.17 8.20 -3.38
N ARG A 145 19.32 7.28 -2.88
CA ARG A 145 19.76 6.00 -2.31
C ARG A 145 20.06 4.98 -3.44
N PRO A 146 21.32 4.53 -3.62
CA PRO A 146 21.64 3.53 -4.62
C PRO A 146 21.14 2.14 -4.18
N LEU A 147 21.03 1.22 -5.15
CA LEU A 147 20.87 -0.20 -4.84
C LEU A 147 22.17 -0.71 -4.17
N PRO A 148 22.13 -1.32 -2.97
CA PRO A 148 23.32 -1.91 -2.37
C PRO A 148 23.82 -3.10 -3.19
N ASP A 149 25.13 -3.37 -3.13
CA ASP A 149 25.71 -4.46 -3.92
C ASP A 149 25.20 -5.83 -3.48
N PHE A 150 24.98 -6.69 -4.47
CA PHE A 150 24.53 -8.06 -4.26
C PHE A 150 25.70 -8.94 -3.83
N VAL A 151 25.47 -9.76 -2.80
CA VAL A 151 26.43 -10.78 -2.37
C VAL A 151 26.65 -11.78 -3.52
N ASP A 152 27.86 -12.33 -3.61
CA ASP A 152 28.15 -13.40 -4.58
C ASP A 152 27.26 -14.64 -4.37
N MET A 153 27.00 -15.37 -5.45
CA MET A 153 26.19 -16.58 -5.40
C MET A 153 27.00 -17.74 -4.80
N ASP A 154 26.66 -18.13 -3.58
CA ASP A 154 27.16 -19.36 -2.96
C ASP A 154 26.57 -20.60 -3.65
N LEU A 155 27.44 -21.37 -4.31
CA LEU A 155 27.07 -22.61 -5.00
C LEU A 155 26.94 -23.81 -4.07
N GLN A 156 27.38 -23.72 -2.79
CA GLN A 156 27.35 -24.81 -1.80
C GLN A 156 27.97 -26.11 -2.32
N ASP A 157 29.11 -25.99 -3.03
CA ASP A 157 29.82 -27.08 -3.73
C ASP A 157 28.95 -27.91 -4.72
N ARG A 158 27.79 -27.39 -5.14
CA ARG A 158 26.91 -28.07 -6.10
C ARG A 158 27.43 -27.96 -7.53
N THR A 159 27.35 -29.07 -8.25
CA THR A 159 27.60 -29.11 -9.70
C THR A 159 26.55 -28.29 -10.46
N LEU A 160 26.96 -27.65 -11.55
CA LEU A 160 26.04 -26.93 -12.45
C LEU A 160 25.06 -27.92 -13.12
N PRO A 161 23.81 -27.50 -13.40
CA PRO A 161 22.88 -28.31 -14.19
C PRO A 161 23.38 -28.59 -15.61
N ASP A 162 22.89 -29.67 -16.23
CA ASP A 162 23.24 -30.02 -17.62
C ASP A 162 22.95 -28.86 -18.59
N GLY A 163 23.93 -28.55 -19.45
CA GLY A 163 23.86 -27.44 -20.40
C GLY A 163 24.08 -26.05 -19.80
N ILE A 164 24.30 -25.93 -18.48
CA ILE A 164 24.64 -24.65 -17.83
C ILE A 164 26.16 -24.50 -17.70
N LEU A 165 26.66 -23.39 -18.23
CA LEU A 165 28.04 -22.95 -18.10
C LEU A 165 28.14 -21.83 -17.05
N LEU A 166 29.32 -21.63 -16.47
CA LEU A 166 29.55 -20.57 -15.47
C LEU A 166 29.28 -19.16 -16.03
N GLU A 167 29.43 -18.97 -17.35
CA GLU A 167 29.05 -17.72 -18.03
C GLU A 167 27.54 -17.46 -18.01
N HIS A 168 26.69 -18.49 -18.06
CA HIS A 168 25.23 -18.33 -17.95
C HIS A 168 24.82 -17.85 -16.55
N LEU A 169 25.51 -18.32 -15.50
CA LEU A 169 25.31 -17.82 -14.14
C LEU A 169 25.71 -16.35 -14.01
N LYS A 170 26.91 -15.99 -14.49
CA LYS A 170 27.37 -14.60 -14.48
C LYS A 170 26.45 -13.68 -15.28
N ALA A 171 26.03 -14.11 -16.47
CA ALA A 171 25.07 -13.39 -17.30
C ALA A 171 23.72 -13.20 -16.58
N PHE A 172 23.22 -14.23 -15.89
CA PHE A 172 22.02 -14.10 -15.05
C PHE A 172 22.21 -13.09 -13.94
N GLN A 173 23.30 -13.15 -13.16
CA GLN A 173 23.57 -12.19 -12.08
C GLN A 173 23.63 -10.75 -12.58
N THR A 174 24.35 -10.50 -13.68
CA THR A 174 24.48 -9.16 -14.28
C THR A 174 23.12 -8.66 -14.81
N LEU A 175 22.39 -9.46 -15.58
CA LEU A 175 21.06 -9.10 -16.08
C LEU A 175 20.06 -8.86 -14.93
N TYR A 176 20.18 -9.61 -13.83
CA TYR A 176 19.31 -9.46 -12.67
C TYR A 176 19.60 -8.14 -11.93
N ARG A 177 20.87 -7.77 -11.77
CA ARG A 177 21.28 -6.47 -11.18
C ARG A 177 20.79 -5.30 -12.03
N GLU A 178 21.03 -5.33 -13.34
CA GLU A 178 20.51 -4.33 -14.30
C GLU A 178 18.97 -4.19 -14.22
N HIS A 179 18.27 -5.32 -14.09
CA HIS A 179 16.80 -5.34 -13.92
C HIS A 179 16.35 -4.69 -12.59
N CYS A 180 17.03 -4.97 -11.49
CA CYS A 180 16.75 -4.35 -10.20
C CYS A 180 17.05 -2.83 -10.21
N GLU A 181 18.11 -2.40 -10.89
CA GLU A 181 18.45 -0.97 -11.08
C GLU A 181 17.41 -0.26 -11.95
N ALA A 182 16.91 -0.90 -13.02
CA ALA A 182 15.81 -0.37 -13.83
C ALA A 182 14.51 -0.24 -13.02
N ILE A 183 14.20 -1.20 -12.12
CA ILE A 183 13.07 -1.08 -11.18
C ILE A 183 13.30 0.10 -10.22
N LEU A 184 14.51 0.26 -9.69
CA LEU A 184 14.85 1.37 -8.80
C LEU A 184 14.58 2.73 -9.45
N ASP A 185 15.03 2.93 -10.69
CA ASP A 185 14.84 4.18 -11.43
C ASP A 185 13.36 4.52 -11.65
N VAL A 186 12.56 3.58 -12.20
CA VAL A 186 11.12 3.85 -12.42
C VAL A 186 10.37 4.08 -11.11
N MET A 187 10.84 3.51 -9.99
CA MET A 187 10.26 3.71 -8.67
C MET A 187 10.61 5.07 -8.07
N VAL A 188 11.85 5.55 -8.22
CA VAL A 188 12.26 6.92 -7.86
C VAL A 188 11.47 7.95 -8.69
N ASN A 189 11.23 7.65 -9.96
CA ASN A 189 10.40 8.44 -10.87
C ASN A 189 8.88 8.18 -10.71
N LEU A 190 8.44 7.44 -9.69
CA LEU A 190 7.04 7.11 -9.38
C LEU A 190 6.22 6.52 -10.56
N GLN A 191 6.90 5.98 -11.57
CA GLN A 191 6.34 5.33 -12.76
C GLN A 191 5.93 3.87 -12.44
N PHE A 192 5.10 3.72 -11.39
CA PHE A 192 4.72 2.44 -10.79
C PHE A 192 4.18 1.38 -11.76
N THR A 193 3.57 1.80 -12.87
CA THR A 193 3.05 0.91 -13.91
C THR A 193 4.14 0.25 -14.76
N LEU A 194 5.31 0.89 -14.92
CA LEU A 194 6.42 0.35 -15.71
C LEU A 194 7.07 -0.86 -15.05
N VAL A 195 6.90 -1.06 -13.74
CA VAL A 195 7.40 -2.25 -13.02
C VAL A 195 6.82 -3.54 -13.60
N GLU A 196 5.54 -3.56 -14.02
CA GLU A 196 4.94 -4.71 -14.69
C GLU A 196 5.62 -4.97 -16.05
N THR A 197 5.90 -3.91 -16.82
CA THR A 197 6.59 -4.00 -18.12
C THR A 197 8.02 -4.53 -17.96
N LEU A 198 8.77 -4.04 -16.96
CA LEU A 198 10.12 -4.51 -16.65
C LEU A 198 10.13 -5.99 -16.26
N TRP A 199 9.18 -6.45 -15.44
CA TRP A 199 9.05 -7.88 -15.12
C TRP A 199 8.73 -8.72 -16.37
N LYS A 200 7.78 -8.30 -17.20
CA LYS A 200 7.43 -9.02 -18.44
C LYS A 200 8.64 -9.11 -19.40
N SER A 201 9.41 -8.02 -19.51
CA SER A 201 10.64 -7.97 -20.31
C SER A 201 11.68 -8.98 -19.80
N PHE A 202 12.05 -8.91 -18.51
CA PHE A 202 13.07 -9.78 -17.92
C PHE A 202 12.69 -11.27 -17.99
N TRP A 203 11.45 -11.62 -17.62
CA TRP A 203 10.96 -13.00 -17.62
C TRP A 203 10.57 -13.52 -19.02
N ARG A 204 10.87 -12.76 -20.09
CA ARG A 204 10.65 -13.14 -21.49
C ARG A 204 9.20 -13.55 -21.75
N PHE A 205 8.28 -12.75 -21.20
CA PHE A 205 6.84 -12.90 -21.34
C PHE A 205 6.36 -12.19 -22.61
N SER A 206 5.96 -12.98 -23.61
CA SER A 206 5.43 -12.48 -24.87
C SER A 206 3.91 -12.63 -24.90
N GLN A 207 3.19 -11.51 -25.10
CA GLN A 207 1.75 -11.49 -25.37
C GLN A 207 1.38 -10.86 -26.73
N SER A 208 2.32 -10.19 -27.43
CA SER A 208 2.07 -9.54 -28.71
C SER A 208 3.36 -9.15 -29.45
N ASN A 209 3.29 -9.02 -30.78
CA ASN A 209 4.39 -8.66 -31.68
C ASN A 209 4.76 -7.16 -31.60
N ASP A 210 5.15 -6.65 -30.43
CA ASP A 210 5.53 -5.24 -30.27
C ASP A 210 7.03 -5.03 -30.53
N THR A 211 7.40 -4.22 -31.51
CA THR A 211 8.75 -4.17 -32.09
C THR A 211 9.84 -3.81 -31.09
N GLU A 212 9.57 -2.92 -30.14
CA GLU A 212 10.52 -2.58 -29.08
C GLU A 212 10.72 -3.74 -28.09
N SER A 213 9.65 -4.44 -27.72
CA SER A 213 9.75 -5.63 -26.86
C SER A 213 10.57 -6.74 -27.53
N LEU A 214 10.39 -6.95 -28.83
CA LEU A 214 11.15 -7.91 -29.62
C LEU A 214 12.65 -7.57 -29.66
N ASN A 215 13.02 -6.29 -29.77
CA ASN A 215 14.41 -5.86 -29.75
C ASN A 215 15.07 -6.07 -28.37
N LEU A 216 14.40 -5.68 -27.27
CA LEU A 216 14.94 -5.90 -25.91
C LEU A 216 15.05 -7.40 -25.57
N HIS A 217 14.08 -8.21 -26.00
CA HIS A 217 14.16 -9.66 -25.86
C HIS A 217 15.33 -10.23 -26.67
N ASN A 218 15.60 -9.73 -27.89
CA ASN A 218 16.70 -10.21 -28.73
C ASN A 218 18.09 -9.99 -28.08
N GLU A 219 18.35 -8.81 -27.51
CA GLU A 219 19.61 -8.57 -26.77
C GLU A 219 19.71 -9.40 -25.48
N SER A 220 18.60 -9.57 -24.76
CA SER A 220 18.54 -10.41 -23.55
C SER A 220 18.77 -11.90 -23.87
N GLU A 221 18.26 -12.37 -25.01
CA GLU A 221 18.37 -13.76 -25.46
C GLU A 221 19.79 -14.10 -25.94
N LYS A 222 20.49 -13.14 -26.57
CA LYS A 222 21.92 -13.26 -26.90
C LYS A 222 22.81 -13.40 -25.65
N ARG A 223 22.49 -12.67 -24.57
CA ARG A 223 23.26 -12.68 -23.32
C ARG A 223 22.95 -13.90 -22.44
N LEU A 224 21.70 -14.34 -22.41
CA LEU A 224 21.25 -15.54 -21.71
C LEU A 224 20.04 -16.15 -22.44
N PRO A 225 20.19 -17.31 -23.09
CA PRO A 225 19.08 -17.99 -23.76
C PRO A 225 17.95 -18.34 -22.77
N LYS A 226 16.70 -18.26 -23.21
CA LYS A 226 15.50 -18.56 -22.40
C LYS A 226 15.51 -20.00 -21.87
N SER A 227 16.05 -20.95 -22.63
CA SER A 227 16.26 -22.32 -22.19
C SER A 227 17.17 -22.38 -20.96
N CYS A 228 18.32 -21.69 -21.00
CA CYS A 228 19.25 -21.58 -19.88
C CYS A 228 18.59 -20.89 -18.68
N LEU A 229 17.87 -19.77 -18.89
CA LEU A 229 17.12 -19.09 -17.83
C LEU A 229 16.15 -20.05 -17.10
N VAL A 230 15.36 -20.83 -17.85
CA VAL A 230 14.37 -21.75 -17.28
C VAL A 230 15.04 -22.88 -16.48
N VAL A 231 16.21 -23.36 -16.90
CA VAL A 231 17.00 -24.34 -16.12
C VAL A 231 17.59 -23.70 -14.86
N LEU A 232 18.17 -22.49 -14.95
CA LEU A 232 18.67 -21.75 -13.79
C LEU A 232 17.58 -21.46 -12.75
N CYS A 233 16.34 -21.20 -13.18
CA CYS A 233 15.20 -20.99 -12.27
C CYS A 233 14.79 -22.24 -11.47
N LYS A 234 15.40 -23.41 -11.70
CA LYS A 234 15.23 -24.63 -10.88
C LYS A 234 16.44 -24.93 -10.00
N PHE A 235 17.52 -24.15 -10.11
CA PHE A 235 18.77 -24.40 -9.40
C PHE A 235 18.75 -23.68 -8.05
N GLU A 236 18.87 -24.44 -6.96
CA GLU A 236 18.68 -23.92 -5.59
C GLU A 236 19.57 -22.71 -5.23
N PRO A 237 20.87 -22.65 -5.61
CA PRO A 237 21.68 -21.44 -5.43
C PRO A 237 21.11 -20.19 -6.11
N VAL A 238 20.52 -20.33 -7.30
CA VAL A 238 19.88 -19.21 -8.03
C VAL A 238 18.58 -18.80 -7.34
N LEU A 239 17.76 -19.75 -6.89
CA LEU A 239 16.54 -19.47 -6.12
C LEU A 239 16.85 -18.68 -4.85
N HIS A 240 17.85 -19.14 -4.07
CA HIS A 240 18.29 -18.47 -2.85
C HIS A 240 18.86 -17.08 -3.14
N TRP A 241 19.77 -16.95 -4.11
CA TRP A 241 20.39 -15.68 -4.47
C TRP A 241 19.35 -14.65 -4.96
N THR A 242 18.43 -15.06 -5.84
CA THR A 242 17.32 -14.20 -6.31
C THR A 242 16.42 -13.74 -5.17
N ARG A 243 16.16 -14.59 -4.16
CA ARG A 243 15.40 -14.22 -2.96
C ARG A 243 16.08 -13.10 -2.17
N GLU A 244 17.39 -13.17 -1.97
CA GLU A 244 18.13 -12.13 -1.23
C GLU A 244 18.24 -10.83 -2.02
N CYS A 245 18.45 -10.90 -3.34
CA CYS A 245 18.40 -9.71 -4.21
C CYS A 245 17.02 -9.02 -4.18
N ASP A 246 15.91 -9.78 -4.17
CA ASP A 246 14.56 -9.24 -4.01
C ASP A 246 14.35 -8.60 -2.63
N ASN A 247 14.75 -9.29 -1.56
CA ASN A 247 14.62 -8.79 -0.19
C ASN A 247 15.39 -7.48 0.02
N LEU A 248 16.54 -7.33 -0.63
CA LEU A 248 17.38 -6.14 -0.61
C LEU A 248 16.76 -5.01 -1.45
N LEU A 249 16.43 -5.27 -2.73
CA LEU A 249 15.76 -4.31 -3.61
C LEU A 249 14.49 -3.76 -2.96
N TYR A 250 13.60 -4.63 -2.51
CA TYR A 250 12.33 -4.23 -1.93
C TYR A 250 12.51 -3.43 -0.64
N GLN A 251 13.55 -3.72 0.17
CA GLN A 251 13.85 -2.94 1.37
C GLN A 251 14.29 -1.52 0.98
N THR A 252 15.21 -1.39 0.02
CA THR A 252 15.63 -0.10 -0.55
C THR A 252 14.44 0.69 -1.10
N LEU A 253 13.49 0.03 -1.80
CA LEU A 253 12.28 0.67 -2.31
C LEU A 253 11.31 1.16 -1.21
N VAL A 254 11.19 0.42 -0.10
CA VAL A 254 10.38 0.88 1.06
C VAL A 254 11.00 2.14 1.67
N GLU A 255 12.32 2.14 1.87
CA GLU A 255 13.08 3.26 2.44
C GLU A 255 13.01 4.51 1.55
N ILE A 256 13.08 4.34 0.22
CA ILE A 256 12.94 5.45 -0.73
C ILE A 256 11.53 6.06 -0.70
N LEU A 257 10.49 5.22 -0.65
CA LEU A 257 9.09 5.66 -0.73
C LEU A 257 8.54 6.19 0.61
N ILE A 258 9.04 5.67 1.73
CA ILE A 258 8.54 5.94 3.08
C ILE A 258 9.74 6.00 4.06
N PRO A 259 10.64 6.99 3.92
CA PRO A 259 11.87 7.06 4.72
C PRO A 259 11.62 7.33 6.21
N ASP A 260 10.54 8.03 6.53
CA ASP A 260 10.06 8.23 7.90
C ASP A 260 8.55 8.01 7.94
N VAL A 261 8.13 6.99 8.70
CA VAL A 261 6.72 6.64 8.91
C VAL A 261 5.94 7.70 9.69
N LEU A 262 6.59 8.63 10.40
CA LEU A 262 5.95 9.69 11.17
C LEU A 262 5.84 11.01 10.37
N ARG A 263 6.78 11.28 9.45
CA ARG A 263 6.80 12.48 8.60
C ARG A 263 5.52 12.61 7.77
N PRO A 264 4.88 13.79 7.67
CA PRO A 264 3.68 13.95 6.84
C PRO A 264 3.94 13.65 5.36
N ILE A 265 3.24 12.66 4.80
CA ILE A 265 3.28 12.33 3.36
C ILE A 265 1.96 12.77 2.70
N PRO A 266 1.98 13.40 1.51
CA PRO A 266 0.76 13.78 0.79
C PRO A 266 -0.18 12.58 0.55
N SER A 267 -1.48 12.80 0.75
CA SER A 267 -2.49 11.74 0.62
C SER A 267 -2.52 11.10 -0.77
N ALA A 268 -2.30 11.90 -1.83
CA ALA A 268 -2.17 11.41 -3.20
C ALA A 268 -1.02 10.40 -3.37
N LEU A 269 0.17 10.71 -2.83
CA LEU A 269 1.34 9.83 -2.88
C LEU A 269 1.11 8.55 -2.09
N THR A 270 0.60 8.63 -0.85
CA THR A 270 0.31 7.41 -0.09
C THR A 270 -0.78 6.55 -0.75
N GLN A 271 -1.74 7.14 -1.47
CA GLN A 271 -2.74 6.40 -2.22
C GLN A 271 -2.15 5.74 -3.47
N ALA A 272 -1.24 6.41 -4.17
CA ALA A 272 -0.51 5.83 -5.30
C ALA A 272 0.32 4.61 -4.86
N ILE A 273 1.09 4.74 -3.77
CA ILE A 273 1.87 3.64 -3.15
C ILE A 273 0.95 2.47 -2.76
N ARG A 274 -0.20 2.74 -2.12
CA ARG A 274 -1.19 1.69 -1.75
C ARG A 274 -1.80 1.00 -2.98
N ASN A 275 -2.07 1.74 -4.05
CA ASN A 275 -2.62 1.20 -5.29
C ASN A 275 -1.60 0.29 -5.98
N PHE A 276 -0.35 0.77 -6.11
CA PHE A 276 0.79 -0.01 -6.62
C PHE A 276 0.95 -1.30 -5.83
N ALA A 277 1.04 -1.21 -4.50
CA ALA A 277 1.20 -2.36 -3.60
C ALA A 277 0.11 -3.43 -3.80
N LYS A 278 -1.14 -3.02 -4.11
CA LYS A 278 -2.26 -3.94 -4.36
C LYS A 278 -2.13 -4.72 -5.68
N SER A 279 -1.42 -4.18 -6.67
CA SER A 279 -1.28 -4.80 -8.00
C SER A 279 -0.11 -5.78 -8.11
N LEU A 280 0.97 -5.53 -7.35
CA LEU A 280 2.27 -6.25 -7.39
C LEU A 280 2.16 -7.77 -7.61
N GLU A 281 1.45 -8.50 -6.74
CA GLU A 281 1.41 -9.97 -6.76
C GLU A 281 0.75 -10.51 -8.05
N ASN A 282 -0.29 -9.84 -8.55
CA ASN A 282 -0.95 -10.21 -9.81
C ASN A 282 -0.05 -9.92 -11.02
N TRP A 283 0.61 -8.76 -11.03
CA TRP A 283 1.53 -8.34 -12.09
C TRP A 283 2.74 -9.27 -12.21
N LEU A 284 3.36 -9.62 -11.08
CA LEU A 284 4.51 -10.54 -11.06
C LEU A 284 4.10 -11.95 -11.51
N THR A 285 3.01 -12.49 -10.97
CA THR A 285 2.51 -13.82 -11.36
C THR A 285 2.16 -13.88 -12.83
N GLY A 286 1.53 -12.82 -13.37
CA GLY A 286 1.24 -12.69 -14.80
C GLY A 286 2.51 -12.62 -15.66
N ALA A 287 3.52 -11.87 -15.23
CA ALA A 287 4.80 -11.79 -15.94
C ALA A 287 5.60 -13.11 -15.96
N MET A 288 5.35 -14.02 -15.02
CA MET A 288 6.12 -15.25 -14.84
C MET A 288 5.43 -16.54 -15.31
N MET A 289 4.34 -16.47 -16.09
CA MET A 289 3.55 -17.65 -16.50
C MET A 289 4.31 -18.79 -17.20
N ASN A 290 5.52 -18.54 -17.73
CA ASN A 290 6.35 -19.53 -18.42
C ASN A 290 7.67 -19.84 -17.67
N ILE A 291 7.73 -19.55 -16.37
CA ILE A 291 8.90 -19.72 -15.50
C ILE A 291 8.58 -20.82 -14.46
N PRO A 292 9.56 -21.65 -14.02
CA PRO A 292 9.33 -22.71 -13.03
C PRO A 292 8.66 -22.23 -11.75
N GLU A 293 7.75 -23.06 -11.21
CA GLU A 293 6.91 -22.74 -10.05
C GLU A 293 7.72 -22.47 -8.78
N GLU A 294 8.91 -23.07 -8.65
CA GLU A 294 9.84 -22.83 -7.54
C GLU A 294 10.30 -21.36 -7.49
N MET A 295 10.67 -20.81 -8.66
CA MET A 295 11.07 -19.41 -8.80
C MET A 295 9.86 -18.48 -8.64
N VAL A 296 8.71 -18.82 -9.22
CA VAL A 296 7.46 -18.05 -9.04
C VAL A 296 7.10 -17.95 -7.55
N ARG A 297 7.08 -19.09 -6.84
CA ARG A 297 6.78 -19.19 -5.40
C ARG A 297 7.75 -18.36 -4.56
N THR A 298 9.05 -18.44 -4.85
CA THR A 298 10.10 -17.67 -4.16
C THR A 298 9.83 -16.17 -4.29
N LYS A 299 9.66 -15.67 -5.52
CA LYS A 299 9.45 -14.23 -5.76
C LYS A 299 8.09 -13.73 -5.28
N VAL A 300 7.04 -14.56 -5.32
CA VAL A 300 5.71 -14.23 -4.78
C VAL A 300 5.75 -14.06 -3.26
N VAL A 301 6.59 -14.80 -2.53
CA VAL A 301 6.81 -14.57 -1.08
C VAL A 301 7.44 -13.19 -0.84
N CYS A 302 8.55 -12.87 -1.52
CA CYS A 302 9.23 -11.57 -1.38
C CYS A 302 8.32 -10.39 -1.75
N VAL A 303 7.63 -10.47 -2.90
CA VAL A 303 6.73 -9.39 -3.35
C VAL A 303 5.51 -9.25 -2.43
N GLY A 304 5.03 -10.35 -1.84
CA GLY A 304 3.95 -10.36 -0.85
C GLY A 304 4.34 -9.60 0.43
N SER A 305 5.56 -9.81 0.93
CA SER A 305 6.12 -9.05 2.05
C SER A 305 6.27 -7.56 1.73
N PHE A 306 6.86 -7.23 0.58
CA PHE A 306 7.00 -5.85 0.11
C PHE A 306 5.64 -5.14 0.00
N SER A 307 4.69 -5.79 -0.66
CA SER A 307 3.30 -5.36 -0.82
C SER A 307 2.62 -5.09 0.53
N GLN A 308 2.84 -5.95 1.52
CA GLN A 308 2.26 -5.78 2.85
C GLN A 308 2.96 -4.69 3.67
N THR A 309 4.28 -4.56 3.55
CA THR A 309 5.09 -3.54 4.23
C THR A 309 4.68 -2.13 3.77
N LEU A 310 4.57 -1.90 2.45
CA LEU A 310 4.07 -0.64 1.89
C LEU A 310 2.66 -0.28 2.41
N ARG A 311 1.75 -1.27 2.49
CA ARG A 311 0.39 -1.05 3.06
C ARG A 311 0.44 -0.69 4.54
N ARG A 312 1.26 -1.39 5.33
CA ARG A 312 1.39 -1.14 6.77
C ARG A 312 2.01 0.22 7.03
N TYR A 313 3.14 0.55 6.42
CA TYR A 313 3.86 1.80 6.68
C TYR A 313 3.07 3.03 6.21
N THR A 314 2.36 2.96 5.07
CA THR A 314 1.43 4.03 4.67
C THR A 314 0.21 4.16 5.60
N SER A 315 -0.19 3.09 6.31
CA SER A 315 -1.30 3.11 7.27
C SER A 315 -0.85 3.65 8.63
N LEU A 316 0.32 3.23 9.10
CA LEU A 316 1.04 3.82 10.24
C LEU A 316 1.26 5.32 10.04
N ASN A 317 1.66 5.75 8.84
CA ASN A 317 1.79 7.17 8.50
C ASN A 317 0.48 7.95 8.62
N HIS A 318 -0.64 7.36 8.21
CA HIS A 318 -1.96 7.97 8.35
C HIS A 318 -2.39 8.05 9.83
N LEU A 319 -2.13 7.01 10.63
CA LEU A 319 -2.35 7.03 12.09
C LEU A 319 -1.49 8.11 12.76
N ALA A 320 -0.22 8.25 12.37
CA ALA A 320 0.69 9.28 12.86
C ALA A 320 0.15 10.69 12.59
N GLN A 321 -0.37 10.97 11.37
CA GLN A 321 -0.96 12.29 11.07
C GLN A 321 -2.21 12.57 11.90
N ALA A 322 -3.08 11.58 12.09
CA ALA A 322 -4.29 11.72 12.89
C ALA A 322 -3.96 11.93 14.38
N ALA A 323 -3.00 11.18 14.92
CA ALA A 323 -2.54 11.33 16.30
C ALA A 323 -1.84 12.68 16.54
N ARG A 324 -1.03 13.17 15.58
CA ARG A 324 -0.39 14.49 15.67
C ARG A 324 -1.41 15.62 15.86
N ALA A 325 -2.58 15.54 15.22
CA ALA A 325 -3.66 16.51 15.43
C ALA A 325 -4.31 16.46 16.83
N VAL A 326 -4.30 15.30 17.49
CA VAL A 326 -4.71 15.15 18.90
C VAL A 326 -3.64 15.71 19.84
N LEU A 327 -2.38 15.34 19.62
CA LEU A 327 -1.23 15.73 20.44
C LEU A 327 -0.84 17.22 20.30
N GLN A 328 -1.42 17.95 19.34
CA GLN A 328 -1.30 19.41 19.22
C GLN A 328 -2.48 20.17 19.86
N ASN A 329 -3.45 19.47 20.46
CA ASN A 329 -4.64 20.08 21.05
C ASN A 329 -4.60 20.00 22.59
N SER A 330 -4.09 21.06 23.23
CA SER A 330 -3.95 21.14 24.69
C SER A 330 -5.25 20.89 25.46
N ALA A 331 -6.42 21.25 24.91
CA ALA A 331 -7.71 21.00 25.55
C ALA A 331 -8.06 19.49 25.54
N GLN A 332 -7.77 18.79 24.43
CA GLN A 332 -7.90 17.33 24.36
C GLN A 332 -6.91 16.63 25.29
N ILE A 333 -5.66 17.10 25.36
CA ILE A 333 -4.64 16.56 26.26
C ILE A 333 -5.06 16.70 27.74
N ASN A 334 -5.57 17.87 28.14
CA ASN A 334 -6.05 18.07 29.51
C ASN A 334 -7.26 17.17 29.83
N GLN A 335 -8.17 16.95 28.89
CA GLN A 335 -9.27 16.00 29.05
C GLN A 335 -8.76 14.56 29.15
N MET A 336 -7.76 14.18 28.33
CA MET A 336 -7.12 12.87 28.38
C MET A 336 -6.45 12.61 29.74
N LEU A 337 -5.72 13.59 30.29
CA LEU A 337 -5.12 13.49 31.63
C LEU A 337 -6.18 13.30 32.73
N SER A 338 -7.29 14.05 32.64
CA SER A 338 -8.42 13.94 33.57
C SER A 338 -9.07 12.56 33.52
N ASP A 339 -9.31 12.01 32.32
CA ASP A 339 -9.88 10.67 32.15
C ASP A 339 -8.89 9.57 32.55
N LEU A 340 -7.59 9.71 32.24
CA LEU A 340 -6.55 8.75 32.60
C LEU A 340 -6.33 8.64 34.11
N ASN A 341 -6.41 9.76 34.83
CA ASN A 341 -6.31 9.76 36.29
C ASN A 341 -7.52 9.11 36.99
N ARG A 342 -8.58 8.77 36.24
CA ARG A 342 -9.73 8.00 36.73
C ARG A 342 -9.61 6.50 36.42
N VAL A 343 -8.62 6.08 35.64
CA VAL A 343 -8.39 4.66 35.32
C VAL A 343 -7.85 3.94 36.55
N ASP A 344 -8.41 2.78 36.84
CA ASP A 344 -7.97 1.92 37.96
C ASP A 344 -6.77 1.07 37.53
N PHE A 345 -5.58 1.66 37.61
CA PHE A 345 -4.33 0.99 37.26
C PHE A 345 -3.98 -0.17 38.19
N THR A 346 -4.44 -0.16 39.45
CA THR A 346 -4.27 -1.29 40.38
C THR A 346 -5.00 -2.53 39.86
N ASN A 347 -6.29 -2.38 39.52
CA ASN A 347 -7.09 -3.47 38.94
C ASN A 347 -6.59 -3.91 37.54
N VAL A 348 -6.11 -2.97 36.71
CA VAL A 348 -5.44 -3.31 35.44
C VAL A 348 -4.19 -4.16 35.69
N GLN A 349 -3.37 -3.79 36.68
CA GLN A 349 -2.14 -4.49 37.04
C GLN A 349 -2.42 -5.87 37.62
N GLU A 350 -3.36 -6.00 38.56
CA GLU A 350 -3.77 -7.29 39.15
C GLU A 350 -4.25 -8.29 38.09
N GLN A 351 -5.14 -7.85 37.18
CA GLN A 351 -5.67 -8.72 36.12
C GLN A 351 -4.61 -9.10 35.08
N ALA A 352 -3.68 -8.20 34.76
CA ALA A 352 -2.67 -8.43 33.74
C ALA A 352 -1.43 -9.18 34.26
N SER A 353 -1.08 -9.05 35.55
CA SER A 353 0.08 -9.71 36.16
C SER A 353 0.01 -11.23 36.01
N TRP A 354 -1.17 -11.83 36.26
CA TRP A 354 -1.39 -13.27 36.10
C TRP A 354 -1.19 -13.79 34.66
N VAL A 355 -1.48 -12.96 33.65
CA VAL A 355 -1.40 -13.33 32.22
C VAL A 355 -0.02 -13.02 31.63
N CYS A 356 0.50 -11.83 31.89
CA CYS A 356 1.65 -11.27 31.18
C CYS A 356 2.99 -11.56 31.88
N GLN A 357 2.99 -11.81 33.20
CA GLN A 357 4.19 -12.01 34.02
C GLN A 357 5.23 -10.87 33.90
N CYS A 358 4.75 -9.64 33.64
CA CYS A 358 5.58 -8.45 33.64
C CYS A 358 5.98 -8.05 35.06
N GLU A 359 7.19 -7.51 35.25
CA GLU A 359 7.56 -6.88 36.51
C GLU A 359 6.69 -5.65 36.80
N ASP A 360 6.07 -5.62 37.98
CA ASP A 360 5.23 -4.53 38.48
C ASP A 360 5.88 -3.15 38.34
N ARG A 361 7.18 -3.06 38.63
CA ARG A 361 7.98 -1.83 38.54
C ARG A 361 8.10 -1.30 37.10
N VAL A 362 8.08 -2.17 36.10
CA VAL A 362 8.11 -1.77 34.69
C VAL A 362 6.75 -1.19 34.30
N VAL A 363 5.66 -1.85 34.67
CA VAL A 363 4.29 -1.37 34.39
C VAL A 363 4.04 0.01 35.01
N GLN A 364 4.39 0.17 36.29
CA GLN A 364 4.24 1.44 37.01
C GLN A 364 5.10 2.56 36.42
N ARG A 365 6.32 2.25 35.97
CA ARG A 365 7.16 3.23 35.26
C ARG A 365 6.52 3.66 33.94
N LEU A 366 6.04 2.71 33.12
CA LEU A 366 5.40 3.02 31.84
C LEU A 366 4.13 3.87 32.01
N GLU A 367 3.35 3.63 33.06
CA GLU A 367 2.21 4.47 33.43
C GLU A 367 2.66 5.90 33.78
N GLN A 368 3.67 6.03 34.65
CA GLN A 368 4.19 7.32 35.10
C GLN A 368 4.81 8.12 33.94
N ASP A 369 5.60 7.46 33.10
CA ASP A 369 6.21 8.06 31.91
C ASP A 369 5.15 8.53 30.91
N PHE A 370 4.10 7.72 30.66
CA PHE A 370 3.00 8.11 29.79
C PHE A 370 2.26 9.34 30.35
N LYS A 371 1.93 9.34 31.65
CA LYS A 371 1.31 10.49 32.32
C LYS A 371 2.16 11.75 32.22
N MET A 372 3.47 11.64 32.45
CA MET A 372 4.42 12.76 32.36
C MET A 372 4.56 13.28 30.93
N THR A 373 4.71 12.40 29.95
CA THR A 373 4.86 12.74 28.53
C THR A 373 3.61 13.43 27.98
N LEU A 374 2.42 13.00 28.43
CA LEU A 374 1.15 13.65 28.12
C LEU A 374 1.01 15.01 28.82
N GLN A 375 1.42 15.13 30.09
CA GLN A 375 1.41 16.39 30.84
C GLN A 375 2.35 17.46 30.25
N GLN A 376 3.51 17.04 29.73
CA GLN A 376 4.47 17.91 29.05
C GLN A 376 4.01 18.37 27.65
N GLN A 377 2.91 17.81 27.12
CA GLN A 377 2.42 18.04 25.75
C GLN A 377 3.47 17.74 24.68
N ASN A 378 4.23 16.65 24.89
CA ASN A 378 5.33 16.26 24.02
C ASN A 378 4.85 15.93 22.59
N SER A 379 5.69 16.28 21.60
CA SER A 379 5.42 16.06 20.18
C SER A 379 5.38 14.57 19.84
N LEU A 380 4.81 14.23 18.68
CA LEU A 380 4.72 12.83 18.23
C LEU A 380 6.09 12.15 18.12
N GLU A 381 7.12 12.92 17.74
CA GLU A 381 8.51 12.47 17.60
C GLU A 381 9.14 12.18 18.98
N GLN A 382 8.79 12.96 20.00
CA GLN A 382 9.20 12.71 21.39
C GLN A 382 8.49 11.46 21.96
N TRP A 383 7.19 11.27 21.66
CA TRP A 383 6.49 10.02 21.98
C TRP A 383 7.12 8.80 21.29
N ALA A 384 7.49 8.92 20.02
CA ALA A 384 8.19 7.87 19.28
C ALA A 384 9.55 7.52 19.90
N THR A 385 10.29 8.54 20.34
CA THR A 385 11.57 8.37 21.07
C THR A 385 11.37 7.62 22.39
N TRP A 386 10.30 7.90 23.13
CA TRP A 386 9.94 7.15 24.33
C TRP A 386 9.60 5.68 24.01
N LEU A 387 8.76 5.42 23.00
CA LEU A 387 8.41 4.06 22.59
C LEU A 387 9.63 3.24 22.15
N ASP A 388 10.59 3.83 21.43
CA ASP A 388 11.86 3.19 21.10
C ASP A 388 12.73 2.92 22.35
N GLY A 389 12.75 3.84 23.31
CA GLY A 389 13.38 3.63 24.61
C GLY A 389 12.78 2.44 25.38
N VAL A 390 11.45 2.28 25.35
CA VAL A 390 10.74 1.14 25.95
C VAL A 390 11.12 -0.18 25.28
N VAL A 391 11.06 -0.24 23.94
CA VAL A 391 11.45 -1.43 23.17
C VAL A 391 12.91 -1.80 23.45
N SER A 392 13.80 -0.80 23.43
CA SER A 392 15.23 -0.97 23.69
C SER A 392 15.49 -1.49 25.11
N GLN A 393 14.81 -0.94 26.14
CA GLN A 393 14.95 -1.42 27.52
C GLN A 393 14.49 -2.89 27.66
N VAL A 394 13.36 -3.26 27.05
CA VAL A 394 12.80 -4.62 27.16
C VAL A 394 13.61 -5.66 26.39
N LEU A 395 14.16 -5.31 25.22
CA LEU A 395 14.93 -6.24 24.39
C LEU A 395 16.42 -6.33 24.77
N LYS A 396 16.99 -5.35 25.48
CA LYS A 396 18.40 -5.32 25.89
C LYS A 396 18.93 -6.64 26.50
N PRO A 397 18.20 -7.37 27.38
CA PRO A 397 18.69 -8.65 27.92
C PRO A 397 18.89 -9.76 26.86
N TYR A 398 18.30 -9.60 25.68
CA TYR A 398 18.32 -10.56 24.58
C TYR A 398 19.17 -10.11 23.39
N GLU A 399 19.76 -8.91 23.43
CA GLU A 399 20.52 -8.31 22.32
C GLU A 399 21.70 -9.17 21.85
N HIS A 400 22.36 -9.86 22.78
CA HIS A 400 23.44 -10.82 22.48
C HIS A 400 22.95 -12.25 22.22
N ASN A 401 21.64 -12.47 22.09
CA ASN A 401 21.04 -13.78 21.81
C ASN A 401 20.01 -13.69 20.66
N PRO A 402 20.47 -13.70 19.38
CA PRO A 402 19.61 -13.60 18.20
C PRO A 402 18.52 -14.67 18.10
N ALA A 403 18.70 -15.84 18.73
CA ALA A 403 17.69 -16.90 18.75
C ALA A 403 16.55 -16.63 19.76
N ALA A 404 16.87 -15.99 20.90
CA ALA A 404 15.88 -15.68 21.93
C ALA A 404 15.14 -14.35 21.68
N LEU A 405 15.81 -13.35 21.10
CA LEU A 405 15.25 -12.01 20.88
C LEU A 405 13.92 -12.01 20.10
N PRO A 406 13.73 -12.75 18.99
CA PRO A 406 12.45 -12.79 18.27
C PRO A 406 11.31 -13.40 19.08
N LYS A 407 11.62 -14.29 20.05
CA LYS A 407 10.63 -14.86 20.97
C LYS A 407 10.25 -13.86 22.05
N ALA A 408 11.24 -13.21 22.67
CA ALA A 408 11.01 -12.16 23.67
C ALA A 408 10.21 -10.98 23.09
N ALA A 409 10.55 -10.55 21.88
CA ALA A 409 9.85 -9.52 21.12
C ALA A 409 8.36 -9.83 20.88
N LYS A 410 8.03 -11.07 20.51
CA LYS A 410 6.64 -11.51 20.33
C LYS A 410 5.86 -11.52 21.65
N VAL A 411 6.47 -11.98 22.74
CA VAL A 411 5.86 -11.94 24.08
C VAL A 411 5.63 -10.49 24.53
N PHE A 412 6.59 -9.59 24.29
CA PHE A 412 6.43 -8.17 24.57
C PHE A 412 5.25 -7.55 23.82
N LEU A 413 5.09 -7.79 22.52
CA LEU A 413 3.95 -7.28 21.73
C LEU A 413 2.60 -7.81 22.23
N LEU A 414 2.54 -9.09 22.64
CA LEU A 414 1.34 -9.69 23.23
C LEU A 414 0.99 -9.03 24.58
N ASN A 415 1.97 -8.89 25.47
CA ASN A 415 1.80 -8.23 26.76
C ASN A 415 1.38 -6.77 26.59
N TRP A 416 2.06 -6.03 25.71
CA TRP A 416 1.72 -4.65 25.35
C TRP A 416 0.25 -4.51 24.92
N SER A 417 -0.19 -5.36 23.98
CA SER A 417 -1.57 -5.34 23.48
C SER A 417 -2.60 -5.74 24.56
N PHE A 418 -2.22 -6.62 25.49
CA PHE A 418 -3.07 -6.99 26.62
C PHE A 418 -3.26 -5.83 27.60
N TYR A 419 -2.17 -5.22 28.09
CA TYR A 419 -2.23 -4.06 28.99
C TYR A 419 -2.98 -2.89 28.33
N SER A 420 -2.67 -2.55 27.07
CA SER A 420 -3.35 -1.47 26.35
C SER A 420 -4.86 -1.76 26.14
N SER A 421 -5.24 -3.04 25.98
CA SER A 421 -6.65 -3.46 25.96
C SER A 421 -7.37 -3.27 27.28
N MET A 422 -6.72 -3.57 28.41
CA MET A 422 -7.32 -3.38 29.74
C MET A 422 -7.57 -1.90 30.04
N VAL A 423 -6.62 -1.01 29.72
CA VAL A 423 -6.77 0.45 29.87
C VAL A 423 -7.92 0.99 28.99
N ILE A 424 -7.98 0.60 27.71
CA ILE A 424 -9.08 1.02 26.81
C ILE A 424 -10.45 0.50 27.27
N ARG A 425 -10.51 -0.73 27.83
CA ARG A 425 -11.74 -1.30 28.39
C ARG A 425 -12.24 -0.48 29.58
N ASP A 426 -11.37 -0.11 30.52
CA ASP A 426 -11.73 0.69 31.69
C ASP A 426 -12.20 2.11 31.29
N LEU A 427 -11.52 2.75 30.32
CA LEU A 427 -11.96 4.02 29.71
C LEU A 427 -13.35 3.92 29.05
N THR A 428 -13.67 2.77 28.44
CA THR A 428 -14.99 2.51 27.85
C THR A 428 -16.06 2.39 28.94
N LEU A 429 -15.81 1.61 29.99
CA LEU A 429 -16.75 1.41 31.10
C LEU A 429 -17.04 2.72 31.84
N ARG A 430 -16.05 3.63 31.94
CA ARG A 430 -16.21 4.97 32.52
C ARG A 430 -16.82 6.01 31.58
N SER A 431 -17.13 5.64 30.33
CA SER A 431 -17.62 6.57 29.29
C SER A 431 -16.73 7.81 29.11
N ALA A 432 -15.40 7.61 29.10
CA ALA A 432 -14.41 8.68 29.04
C ALA A 432 -14.63 9.58 27.81
N ALA A 433 -14.68 10.89 28.01
CA ALA A 433 -14.94 11.86 26.93
C ALA A 433 -13.81 11.86 25.88
N SER A 434 -12.58 11.57 26.31
CA SER A 434 -11.40 11.43 25.45
C SER A 434 -11.18 10.03 24.87
N PHE A 435 -12.13 9.09 25.01
CA PHE A 435 -11.98 7.70 24.54
C PHE A 435 -11.49 7.58 23.09
N GLY A 436 -12.03 8.39 22.17
CA GLY A 436 -11.61 8.37 20.76
C GLY A 436 -10.14 8.73 20.55
N SER A 437 -9.61 9.66 21.35
CA SER A 437 -8.20 10.07 21.35
C SER A 437 -7.29 8.96 21.87
N PHE A 438 -7.66 8.31 22.98
CA PHE A 438 -6.95 7.14 23.50
C PHE A 438 -6.97 5.95 22.55
N HIS A 439 -8.11 5.67 21.92
CA HIS A 439 -8.23 4.59 20.95
C HIS A 439 -7.33 4.84 19.73
N LEU A 440 -7.28 6.07 19.21
CA LEU A 440 -6.39 6.45 18.11
C LEU A 440 -4.91 6.33 18.48
N ILE A 441 -4.51 6.81 19.67
CA ILE A 441 -3.13 6.70 20.15
C ILE A 441 -2.73 5.23 20.34
N ARG A 442 -3.64 4.38 20.88
CA ARG A 442 -3.39 2.94 20.95
C ARG A 442 -3.17 2.33 19.57
N LEU A 443 -4.04 2.61 18.59
CA LEU A 443 -3.88 2.07 17.23
C LEU A 443 -2.53 2.47 16.61
N LEU A 444 -2.11 3.72 16.81
CA LEU A 444 -0.78 4.18 16.43
C LEU A 444 0.33 3.39 17.16
N TYR A 445 0.24 3.23 18.47
CA TYR A 445 1.31 2.60 19.26
C TYR A 445 1.40 1.10 19.01
N ASP A 446 0.29 0.40 18.85
CA ASP A 446 0.28 -1.04 18.53
C ASP A 446 1.00 -1.29 17.17
N GLU A 447 0.77 -0.44 16.15
CA GLU A 447 1.49 -0.49 14.86
C GLU A 447 2.94 0.01 14.95
N TYR A 448 3.23 1.07 15.72
CA TYR A 448 4.59 1.63 15.85
C TYR A 448 5.50 0.73 16.69
N MET A 449 5.00 0.11 17.76
CA MET A 449 5.72 -0.92 18.51
C MET A 449 6.04 -2.12 17.63
N TYR A 450 5.09 -2.57 16.78
CA TYR A 450 5.38 -3.62 15.82
C TYR A 450 6.48 -3.18 14.84
N TYR A 451 6.41 -1.97 14.28
CA TYR A 451 7.44 -1.40 13.40
C TYR A 451 8.83 -1.39 14.07
N LEU A 452 8.95 -0.92 15.31
CA LEU A 452 10.21 -0.92 16.05
C LEU A 452 10.74 -2.34 16.26
N ILE A 453 9.88 -3.25 16.71
CA ILE A 453 10.21 -4.66 16.95
C ILE A 453 10.68 -5.37 15.68
N GLU A 454 10.02 -5.13 14.54
CA GLU A 454 10.38 -5.66 13.22
C GLU A 454 11.83 -5.28 12.85
N HIS A 455 12.21 -4.02 13.04
CA HIS A 455 13.57 -3.54 12.78
C HIS A 455 14.59 -4.10 13.77
N ARG A 456 14.27 -4.19 15.06
CA ARG A 456 15.18 -4.77 16.08
C ARG A 456 15.43 -6.26 15.82
N VAL A 457 14.41 -7.00 15.39
CA VAL A 457 14.55 -8.42 15.01
C VAL A 457 15.39 -8.58 13.74
N ALA A 458 15.16 -7.75 12.72
CA ALA A 458 15.96 -7.75 11.49
C ALA A 458 17.44 -7.44 11.75
N GLN A 459 17.71 -6.38 12.53
CA GLN A 459 19.05 -6.00 12.97
C GLN A 459 19.76 -7.13 13.73
N ALA A 460 19.06 -7.83 14.65
CA ALA A 460 19.63 -8.93 15.41
C ALA A 460 19.93 -10.18 14.58
N LYS A 461 19.21 -10.39 13.46
CA LYS A 461 19.45 -11.47 12.49
C LYS A 461 20.51 -11.13 11.43
N GLY A 462 20.79 -9.85 11.20
CA GLY A 462 21.57 -9.41 10.04
C GLY A 462 20.80 -9.45 8.72
N GLU A 463 19.46 -9.42 8.79
CA GLU A 463 18.54 -9.52 7.65
C GLU A 463 17.82 -8.18 7.39
N THR A 464 17.15 -8.04 6.25
CA THR A 464 16.25 -6.89 6.03
C THR A 464 14.90 -7.11 6.75
N PRO A 465 14.20 -6.04 7.20
CA PRO A 465 12.83 -6.13 7.69
C PRO A 465 11.89 -6.92 6.76
N ILE A 466 12.01 -6.75 5.45
CA ILE A 466 11.22 -7.52 4.46
C ILE A 466 11.52 -9.02 4.48
N ALA A 467 12.78 -9.43 4.63
CA ALA A 467 13.16 -10.84 4.72
C ALA A 467 12.52 -11.51 5.95
N VAL A 468 12.64 -10.87 7.12
CA VAL A 468 12.01 -11.30 8.38
C VAL A 468 10.49 -11.45 8.24
N MET A 469 9.83 -10.49 7.57
CA MET A 469 8.39 -10.56 7.32
C MET A 469 8.03 -11.70 6.35
N GLY A 470 8.90 -12.02 5.39
CA GLY A 470 8.75 -13.15 4.45
C GLY A 470 8.78 -14.51 5.14
N GLU A 471 9.69 -14.72 6.10
CA GLU A 471 9.73 -15.94 6.91
C GLU A 471 8.42 -16.19 7.66
N PHE A 472 7.84 -15.15 8.29
CA PHE A 472 6.58 -15.30 9.02
C PHE A 472 5.39 -15.56 8.08
N ALA A 473 5.37 -14.95 6.90
CA ALA A 473 4.36 -15.22 5.88
C ALA A 473 4.46 -16.67 5.36
N SER A 474 5.67 -17.20 5.16
CA SER A 474 5.88 -18.57 4.68
C SER A 474 5.52 -19.61 5.75
N THR A 475 5.88 -19.39 7.03
CA THR A 475 5.49 -20.29 8.13
C THR A 475 3.98 -20.34 8.35
N VAL A 476 3.26 -19.23 8.18
CA VAL A 476 1.79 -19.21 8.27
C VAL A 476 1.17 -19.97 7.08
N LYS A 477 1.63 -19.73 5.84
CA LYS A 477 1.13 -20.45 4.65
C LYS A 477 1.40 -21.97 4.71
N SER A 478 2.55 -22.38 5.22
CA SER A 478 2.88 -23.78 5.48
C SER A 478 1.90 -24.43 6.46
N ARG A 479 1.57 -23.76 7.57
CA ARG A 479 0.58 -24.26 8.55
C ARG A 479 -0.86 -24.34 8.03
N THR A 480 -1.19 -23.63 6.96
CA THR A 480 -2.50 -23.69 6.31
C THR A 480 -2.59 -24.69 5.15
N SER A 481 -1.49 -25.35 4.81
CA SER A 481 -1.53 -26.55 3.95
C SER A 481 -1.75 -27.76 4.87
N PRO A 482 -2.92 -28.40 4.88
CA PRO A 482 -3.05 -29.67 5.57
C PRO A 482 -2.15 -30.70 4.87
N ASP A 483 -1.39 -31.47 5.65
CA ASP A 483 -0.81 -32.73 5.17
C ASP A 483 -1.95 -33.66 4.76
N LEU A 484 -2.29 -33.63 3.47
CA LEU A 484 -3.15 -34.61 2.82
C LEU A 484 -2.29 -35.81 2.39
N ASP A 485 -1.66 -36.46 3.36
CA ASP A 485 -1.09 -37.81 3.23
C ASP A 485 -1.17 -38.55 4.57
N LYS A 486 -2.30 -39.24 4.75
CA LYS A 486 -2.54 -40.33 5.71
C LYS A 486 -3.52 -41.33 5.13
#